data_AF-A0A2M7SXV7-F1
#
_entry.id   AF-A0A2M7SXV7-F1
#
_cell.length_a   1.000
_cell.length_b   1.000
_cell.length_c   1.000
_cell.angle_alpha   90.00
_cell.angle_beta   90.00
_cell.angle_gamma   90.00
#
_symmetry.space_group_name_H-M   'P 1'
#
loop_
_entity.id
_entity.type
_entity.pdbx_description
1 polymer ?
#
loop_
_entity_poly.entity_id
_entity_poly.type
_entity_poly.pdbx_seq_one_letter_code
_entity_poly.pdbx_strand_id
1 'polypeptide(L)'
;QFARNRITDPWEAYDHFGRPGQHDRFKMFLDAYPQWKNTYGYIDFDDMLERLPHATCPAYPVVLLDEAQDCSPLQWEAFKSVANRAQRVYIAGDDDQAIYEWGGADPHGMADYAKLHESGYKVLAQSHRVPKSVLHLAKETILKQMEKRVEKKFAPMENEGSVTRYGDINNVPVGWFNHTRDESTMILVRDRWRMKEVQKMLHAEYVPYLMNGAGPYENKWAHAIRAVMKLNNGSDITERERQALINAGNATTSKDANDKRLLPIGTRNWQDCLVVPAYLRDFYENADLFSNPKVTVSTIHGAKGREADNVIVDLTVSAKVESGIYLDRDAELRVMYVAITRARNNLILCGNNPLL
;
A
#
# COMPACT_ATOMS: atom_id res chain seq x y z
N GLN A 1 19.49 4.60 8.66
CA GLN A 1 18.20 3.90 8.84
C GLN A 1 18.33 2.39 8.67
N PHE A 2 18.51 1.83 7.46
CA PHE A 2 18.58 0.36 7.29
C PHE A 2 19.56 -0.33 8.26
N ALA A 3 20.80 0.17 8.34
CA ALA A 3 21.81 -0.34 9.27
C ALA A 3 21.37 -0.30 10.75
N ARG A 4 20.67 0.77 11.15
CA ARG A 4 20.13 0.91 12.52
C ARG A 4 19.01 -0.10 12.76
N ASN A 5 18.05 -0.20 11.84
CA ASN A 5 16.96 -1.17 11.93
C ASN A 5 17.45 -2.62 12.01
N ARG A 6 18.47 -2.96 11.22
CA ARG A 6 19.08 -4.30 11.22
C ARG A 6 20.13 -4.53 12.31
N ILE A 7 20.54 -3.47 13.03
CA ILE A 7 21.65 -3.51 14.00
C ILE A 7 22.92 -4.05 13.33
N THR A 8 23.27 -3.53 12.15
CA THR A 8 24.45 -3.90 11.38
C THR A 8 25.40 -2.72 11.20
N ASP A 9 26.60 -3.00 10.73
CA ASP A 9 27.55 -1.95 10.40
C ASP A 9 27.00 -1.05 9.26
N PRO A 10 27.06 0.29 9.39
CA PRO A 10 26.58 1.21 8.36
C PRO A 10 27.26 1.06 7.00
N TRP A 11 28.52 0.59 6.96
CA TRP A 11 29.28 0.37 5.73
C TRP A 11 28.78 -0.87 4.98
N GLU A 12 28.49 -1.95 5.68
CA GLU A 12 27.85 -3.13 5.08
C GLU A 12 26.53 -2.75 4.41
N ALA A 13 25.72 -1.90 5.07
CA ALA A 13 24.48 -1.40 4.49
C ALA A 13 24.72 -0.46 3.29
N TYR A 14 25.75 0.40 3.35
CA TYR A 14 26.09 1.31 2.25
C TYR A 14 26.46 0.54 0.98
N ASP A 15 27.33 -0.46 1.13
CA ASP A 15 27.82 -1.32 0.05
C ASP A 15 26.69 -2.19 -0.51
N HIS A 16 25.85 -2.76 0.37
CA HIS A 16 24.70 -3.59 -0.02
C HIS A 16 23.73 -2.87 -0.97
N PHE A 17 23.50 -1.57 -0.77
CA PHE A 17 22.58 -0.79 -1.62
C PHE A 17 23.26 -0.10 -2.80
N GLY A 18 24.59 -0.22 -2.96
CA GLY A 18 25.34 0.43 -4.04
C GLY A 18 25.04 1.94 -4.15
N ARG A 19 24.94 2.63 -3.01
CA ARG A 19 24.46 4.02 -2.97
C ARG A 19 25.44 4.96 -3.69
N PRO A 20 24.94 5.96 -4.44
CA PRO A 20 25.80 6.95 -5.06
C PRO A 20 26.46 7.84 -3.99
N GLY A 21 27.78 8.03 -4.07
CA GLY A 21 28.53 8.85 -3.11
C GLY A 21 29.97 8.37 -2.90
N GLN A 22 30.76 9.15 -2.19
CA GLN A 22 32.08 8.74 -1.71
C GLN A 22 31.99 8.31 -0.24
N HIS A 23 32.74 7.27 0.14
CA HIS A 23 32.76 6.75 1.50
C HIS A 23 33.05 7.87 2.52
N ASP A 24 33.99 8.77 2.22
CA ASP A 24 34.34 9.88 3.11
C ASP A 24 33.15 10.80 3.42
N ARG A 25 32.31 11.10 2.41
CA ARG A 25 31.10 11.91 2.62
C ARG A 25 30.07 11.18 3.48
N PHE A 26 29.94 9.86 3.29
CA PHE A 26 29.04 9.04 4.10
C PHE A 26 29.52 9.00 5.56
N LYS A 27 30.83 8.83 5.80
CA LYS A 27 31.44 8.92 7.14
C LYS A 27 31.15 10.27 7.80
N MET A 28 31.45 11.36 7.09
CA MET A 28 31.20 12.72 7.60
C MET A 28 29.73 12.91 7.97
N PHE A 29 28.80 12.37 7.19
CA PHE A 29 27.38 12.42 7.51
C PHE A 29 27.05 11.61 8.76
N LEU A 30 27.57 10.38 8.89
CA LEU A 30 27.35 9.54 10.07
C LEU A 30 27.84 10.18 11.36
N ASP A 31 28.94 10.93 11.30
CA ASP A 31 29.48 11.64 12.47
C ASP A 31 28.69 12.93 12.76
N ALA A 32 28.36 13.71 11.73
CA ALA A 32 27.73 15.02 11.88
C ALA A 32 26.24 14.94 12.20
N TYR A 33 25.51 13.95 11.68
CA TYR A 33 24.06 13.88 11.81
C TYR A 33 23.57 13.68 13.25
N PRO A 34 24.13 12.75 14.06
CA PRO A 34 23.79 12.64 15.48
C PRO A 34 24.14 13.90 16.27
N GLN A 35 25.29 14.53 15.98
CA GLN A 35 25.70 15.77 16.65
C GLN A 35 24.72 16.92 16.35
N TRP A 36 24.31 17.04 15.08
CA TRP A 36 23.31 18.02 14.66
C TRP A 36 21.98 17.78 15.40
N LYS A 37 21.48 16.53 15.44
CA LYS A 37 20.25 16.21 16.19
C LYS A 37 20.37 16.60 17.66
N ASN A 38 21.47 16.22 18.31
CA ASN A 38 21.70 16.53 19.73
C ASN A 38 21.77 18.03 20.00
N THR A 39 22.43 18.80 19.13
CA THR A 39 22.57 20.27 19.28
C THR A 39 21.22 20.99 19.28
N TYR A 40 20.28 20.54 18.45
CA TYR A 40 18.95 21.16 18.31
C TYR A 40 17.86 20.43 19.10
N GLY A 41 18.20 19.37 19.84
CA GLY A 41 17.23 18.58 20.61
C GLY A 41 16.26 17.77 19.75
N TYR A 42 16.64 17.41 18.52
CA TYR A 42 15.83 16.60 17.62
C TYR A 42 15.96 15.10 17.91
N ILE A 43 14.89 14.37 17.62
CA ILE A 43 14.78 12.91 17.73
C ILE A 43 14.15 12.43 16.42
N ASP A 44 14.77 11.44 15.76
CA ASP A 44 14.19 10.76 14.61
C ASP A 44 13.47 9.47 15.00
N PHE A 45 12.81 8.80 14.04
CA PHE A 45 12.02 7.60 14.32
C PHE A 45 12.84 6.45 14.90
N ASP A 46 14.07 6.25 14.42
CA ASP A 46 14.92 5.16 14.89
C ASP A 46 15.44 5.49 16.31
N ASP A 47 15.73 6.77 16.61
CA ASP A 47 16.12 7.21 17.97
C ASP A 47 15.04 6.90 19.00
N MET A 48 13.76 6.99 18.63
CA MET A 48 12.65 6.66 19.53
C MET A 48 12.70 5.20 19.96
N LEU A 49 13.06 4.28 19.05
CA LEU A 49 13.18 2.85 19.34
C LEU A 49 14.44 2.56 20.17
N GLU A 50 15.57 3.15 19.81
CA GLU A 50 16.84 2.98 20.54
C GLU A 50 16.78 3.50 21.99
N ARG A 51 15.96 4.52 22.25
CA ARG A 51 15.78 5.06 23.60
C ARG A 51 14.84 4.22 24.47
N LEU A 52 13.93 3.43 23.88
CA LEU A 52 12.91 2.70 24.63
C LEU A 52 13.51 1.72 25.67
N PRO A 53 14.57 0.93 25.36
CA PRO A 53 15.20 0.06 26.35
C PRO A 53 15.78 0.78 27.57
N HIS A 54 16.11 2.07 27.43
CA HIS A 54 16.65 2.90 28.51
C HIS A 54 15.58 3.76 29.20
N ALA A 55 14.36 3.76 28.69
CA ALA A 55 13.27 4.53 29.26
C ALA A 55 12.65 3.80 30.46
N THR A 56 12.17 4.58 31.44
CA THR A 56 11.35 4.02 32.52
C THR A 56 9.97 3.65 31.98
N CYS A 57 9.82 2.40 31.55
CA CYS A 57 8.52 1.87 31.12
C CYS A 57 7.73 1.33 32.33
N PRO A 58 6.40 1.50 32.41
CA PRO A 58 5.57 0.76 33.37
C PRO A 58 5.59 -0.74 33.09
N ALA A 59 5.30 -1.57 34.10
CA ALA A 59 5.00 -2.97 33.87
C ALA A 59 3.56 -3.11 33.37
N TYR A 60 3.38 -3.75 32.22
CA TYR A 60 2.06 -3.99 31.65
C TYR A 60 1.58 -5.41 31.97
N PRO A 61 0.34 -5.62 32.44
CA PRO A 61 -0.17 -6.97 32.68
C PRO A 61 -0.15 -7.83 31.40
N VAL A 62 -0.44 -7.21 30.26
CA VAL A 62 -0.48 -7.87 28.96
C VAL A 62 0.17 -6.98 27.92
N VAL A 63 1.01 -7.57 27.06
CA VAL A 63 1.59 -6.94 25.88
C VAL A 63 1.17 -7.73 24.64
N LEU A 64 0.73 -7.02 23.60
CA LEU A 64 0.34 -7.59 22.32
C LEU A 64 1.26 -7.04 21.23
N LEU A 65 1.80 -7.92 20.39
CA LEU A 65 2.52 -7.57 19.16
C LEU A 65 1.79 -8.17 17.98
N ASP A 66 1.29 -7.32 17.09
CA ASP A 66 0.67 -7.72 15.82
C ASP A 66 1.65 -7.47 14.67
N GLU A 67 1.47 -8.16 13.53
CA GLU A 67 2.35 -8.11 12.35
C GLU A 67 3.84 -8.32 12.69
N ALA A 68 4.13 -9.23 13.63
CA ALA A 68 5.47 -9.44 14.17
C ALA A 68 6.53 -9.84 13.13
N GLN A 69 6.11 -10.41 11.99
CA GLN A 69 7.00 -10.75 10.88
C GLN A 69 7.61 -9.52 10.19
N ASP A 70 7.02 -8.33 10.38
CA ASP A 70 7.52 -7.08 9.81
C ASP A 70 8.48 -6.35 10.76
N CYS A 71 8.68 -6.87 11.99
CA CYS A 71 9.57 -6.25 12.96
C CYS A 71 11.03 -6.43 12.55
N SER A 72 11.75 -5.32 12.50
CA SER A 72 13.21 -5.29 12.38
C SER A 72 13.89 -5.67 13.70
N PRO A 73 15.17 -6.09 13.68
CA PRO A 73 15.95 -6.36 14.89
C PRO A 73 15.87 -5.24 15.95
N LEU A 74 15.94 -3.96 15.54
CA LEU A 74 15.80 -2.83 16.45
C LEU A 74 14.41 -2.76 17.10
N GLN A 75 13.34 -3.04 16.34
CA GLN A 75 11.99 -3.09 16.89
C GLN A 75 11.81 -4.27 17.85
N TRP A 76 12.45 -5.41 17.56
CA TRP A 76 12.48 -6.56 18.48
C TRP A 76 13.22 -6.22 19.80
N GLU A 77 14.34 -5.51 19.77
CA GLU A 77 15.02 -5.04 20.99
C GLU A 77 14.12 -4.08 21.80
N ALA A 78 13.51 -3.11 21.12
CA ALA A 78 12.57 -2.19 21.74
C ALA A 78 11.39 -2.95 22.37
N PHE A 79 10.79 -3.90 21.65
CA PHE A 79 9.69 -4.75 22.14
C PHE A 79 10.11 -5.59 23.35
N LYS A 80 11.26 -6.26 23.29
CA LYS A 80 11.78 -7.10 24.39
C LYS A 80 11.93 -6.31 25.69
N SER A 81 12.36 -5.04 25.61
CA SER A 81 12.49 -4.19 26.79
C SER A 81 11.18 -3.96 27.55
N VAL A 82 10.05 -3.98 26.85
CA VAL A 82 8.70 -3.87 27.41
C VAL A 82 8.15 -5.25 27.79
N ALA A 83 8.28 -6.23 26.89
CA ALA A 83 7.73 -7.57 27.02
C ALA A 83 8.33 -8.34 28.22
N ASN A 84 9.62 -8.17 28.51
CA ASN A 84 10.30 -8.83 29.64
C ASN A 84 9.74 -8.43 31.02
N ARG A 85 8.97 -7.34 31.08
CA ARG A 85 8.36 -6.83 32.32
C ARG A 85 6.86 -7.11 32.38
N ALA A 86 6.32 -7.78 31.36
CA ALA A 86 4.91 -8.10 31.27
C ALA A 86 4.59 -9.45 31.92
N GLN A 87 3.37 -9.62 32.43
CA GLN A 87 2.92 -10.91 32.95
C GLN A 87 2.56 -11.88 31.83
N ARG A 88 2.02 -11.36 30.72
CA ARG A 88 1.63 -12.13 29.54
C ARG A 88 1.99 -11.38 28.27
N VAL A 89 2.47 -12.12 27.29
CA VAL A 89 2.83 -11.60 25.96
C VAL A 89 2.13 -12.44 24.91
N TYR A 90 1.45 -11.79 23.97
CA TYR A 90 0.90 -12.44 22.79
C TYR A 90 1.52 -11.81 21.54
N ILE A 91 1.98 -12.66 20.65
CA ILE A 91 2.60 -12.27 19.39
C ILE A 91 1.80 -12.93 18.27
N ALA A 92 1.40 -12.14 17.28
CA ALA A 92 0.70 -12.58 16.09
C ALA A 92 1.46 -12.11 14.85
N GLY A 93 1.47 -12.96 13.83
CA GLY A 93 2.15 -12.67 12.57
C GLY A 93 2.08 -13.85 11.59
N ASP A 94 2.47 -13.57 10.35
CA ASP A 94 2.51 -14.54 9.26
C ASP A 94 3.76 -14.32 8.41
N ASP A 95 4.78 -15.17 8.56
CA ASP A 95 6.05 -15.09 7.81
C ASP A 95 5.89 -15.22 6.28
N ASP A 96 4.77 -15.78 5.79
CA ASP A 96 4.46 -15.79 4.36
C ASP A 96 4.12 -14.40 3.83
N GLN A 97 3.81 -13.45 4.71
CA GLN A 97 3.45 -12.08 4.38
C GLN A 97 4.54 -11.06 4.73
N ALA A 98 5.74 -11.51 5.10
CA ALA A 98 6.87 -10.63 5.42
C ALA A 98 7.45 -10.00 4.14
N ILE A 99 7.01 -8.79 3.80
CA ILE A 99 7.41 -8.10 2.54
C ILE A 99 8.19 -6.79 2.79
N TYR A 100 8.58 -6.54 4.04
CA TYR A 100 9.36 -5.36 4.45
C TYR A 100 10.81 -5.69 4.80
N GLU A 101 11.35 -6.81 4.31
CA GLU A 101 12.75 -7.21 4.53
C GLU A 101 13.74 -6.15 4.02
N TRP A 102 13.42 -5.48 2.91
CA TRP A 102 14.19 -4.33 2.39
C TRP A 102 14.24 -3.14 3.37
N GLY A 103 13.27 -3.03 4.28
CA GLY A 103 13.22 -2.03 5.35
C GLY A 103 13.94 -2.47 6.63
N GLY A 104 14.41 -3.71 6.66
CA GLY A 104 15.13 -4.34 7.76
C GLY A 104 14.32 -5.34 8.58
N ALA A 105 13.10 -5.69 8.16
CA ALA A 105 12.27 -6.69 8.84
C ALA A 105 12.99 -8.05 8.92
N ASP A 106 12.72 -8.79 10.00
CA ASP A 106 13.21 -10.16 10.18
C ASP A 106 12.02 -11.13 10.24
N PRO A 107 11.73 -11.87 9.14
CA PRO A 107 10.65 -12.84 9.08
C PRO A 107 10.75 -13.96 10.13
N HIS A 108 11.97 -14.22 10.65
CA HIS A 108 12.24 -15.30 11.59
C HIS A 108 12.21 -14.85 13.06
N GLY A 109 12.17 -13.53 13.32
CA GLY A 109 12.20 -13.01 14.69
C GLY A 109 11.09 -13.56 15.58
N MET A 110 9.91 -13.86 15.01
CA MET A 110 8.80 -14.48 15.75
C MET A 110 9.12 -15.92 16.19
N ALA A 111 9.74 -16.72 15.32
CA ALA A 111 10.13 -18.10 15.64
C ALA A 111 11.28 -18.13 16.67
N ASP A 112 12.25 -17.23 16.51
CA ASP A 112 13.38 -17.09 17.43
C ASP A 112 12.92 -16.64 18.82
N TYR A 113 12.02 -15.65 18.89
CA TYR A 113 11.40 -15.23 20.15
C TYR A 113 10.64 -16.38 20.80
N ALA A 114 9.84 -17.13 20.02
CA ALA A 114 9.06 -18.24 20.55
C ALA A 114 9.95 -19.34 21.15
N LYS A 115 11.09 -19.64 20.50
CA LYS A 115 12.10 -20.60 20.97
C LYS A 115 12.81 -20.10 22.22
N LEU A 116 13.20 -18.82 22.26
CA LEU A 116 13.92 -18.21 23.39
C LEU A 116 13.10 -18.24 24.69
N HIS A 117 11.78 -18.11 24.60
CA HIS A 117 10.89 -18.00 25.75
C HIS A 117 10.10 -19.29 26.06
N GLU A 118 10.43 -20.41 25.41
CA GLU A 118 9.69 -21.69 25.53
C GLU A 118 8.16 -21.50 25.41
N SER A 119 7.76 -20.57 24.55
CA SER A 119 6.38 -20.10 24.48
C SER A 119 5.47 -21.11 23.78
N GLY A 120 4.19 -21.11 24.16
CA GLY A 120 3.17 -21.87 23.43
C GLY A 120 2.98 -21.31 22.02
N TYR A 121 3.10 -22.18 21.02
CA TYR A 121 2.88 -21.84 19.61
C TYR A 121 1.55 -22.43 19.11
N LYS A 122 0.73 -21.62 18.44
CA LYS A 122 -0.55 -22.06 17.87
C LYS A 122 -0.76 -21.52 16.46
N VAL A 123 -0.84 -22.44 15.49
CA VAL A 123 -1.28 -22.11 14.12
C VAL A 123 -2.81 -21.98 14.10
N LEU A 124 -3.32 -20.90 13.51
CA LEU A 124 -4.73 -20.77 13.21
C LEU A 124 -5.07 -21.58 11.96
N ALA A 125 -5.86 -22.64 12.14
CA ALA A 125 -6.08 -23.66 11.11
C ALA A 125 -7.11 -23.27 10.02
N GLN A 126 -7.78 -22.11 10.13
CA GLN A 126 -8.84 -21.69 9.23
C GLN A 126 -8.57 -20.27 8.73
N SER A 127 -8.50 -20.08 7.42
CA SER A 127 -8.53 -18.75 6.80
C SER A 127 -9.98 -18.32 6.61
N HIS A 128 -10.33 -17.13 7.06
CA HIS A 128 -11.63 -16.51 6.81
C HIS A 128 -11.59 -15.52 5.62
N ARG A 129 -10.43 -15.43 4.94
CA ARG A 129 -10.18 -14.45 3.88
C ARG A 129 -9.98 -15.08 2.51
N VAL A 130 -9.29 -16.22 2.44
CA VAL A 130 -8.74 -16.73 1.17
C VAL A 130 -9.61 -17.85 0.61
N PRO A 131 -10.17 -17.70 -0.61
CA PRO A 131 -10.95 -18.74 -1.30
C PRO A 131 -10.17 -20.02 -1.60
N LYS A 132 -10.89 -21.12 -1.83
CA LYS A 132 -10.30 -22.43 -2.16
C LYS A 132 -9.40 -22.37 -3.39
N SER A 133 -9.89 -21.80 -4.49
CA SER A 133 -9.13 -21.70 -5.75
C SER A 133 -7.87 -20.85 -5.61
N VAL A 134 -7.95 -19.74 -4.85
CA VAL A 134 -6.80 -18.86 -4.59
C VAL A 134 -5.77 -19.53 -3.69
N LEU A 135 -6.21 -20.20 -2.62
CA LEU A 135 -5.30 -20.94 -1.75
C LEU A 135 -4.65 -22.12 -2.45
N HIS A 136 -5.39 -22.82 -3.32
CA HIS A 136 -4.84 -23.90 -4.14
C HIS A 136 -3.71 -23.38 -5.03
N LEU A 137 -3.95 -22.28 -5.76
CA LEU A 137 -2.89 -21.62 -6.53
C LEU A 137 -1.69 -21.25 -5.65
N ALA A 138 -1.93 -20.56 -4.54
CA ALA A 138 -0.87 -20.15 -3.61
C ALA A 138 -0.02 -21.34 -3.14
N LYS A 139 -0.65 -22.47 -2.80
CA LYS A 139 0.05 -23.68 -2.37
C LYS A 139 0.85 -24.32 -3.49
N GLU A 140 0.27 -24.44 -4.68
CA GLU A 140 0.88 -25.14 -5.80
C GLU A 140 2.01 -24.35 -6.47
N THR A 141 1.92 -23.02 -6.50
CA THR A 141 2.90 -22.18 -7.19
C THR A 141 3.80 -21.39 -6.25
N ILE A 142 3.33 -20.89 -5.10
CA ILE A 142 4.15 -19.99 -4.27
C ILE A 142 4.75 -20.72 -3.07
N LEU A 143 3.91 -21.26 -2.20
CA LEU A 143 4.34 -21.76 -0.89
C LEU A 143 5.26 -22.98 -0.99
N LYS A 144 5.10 -23.84 -2.01
CA LYS A 144 6.00 -24.96 -2.29
C LYS A 144 7.40 -24.54 -2.74
N GLN A 145 7.53 -23.34 -3.28
CA GLN A 145 8.79 -22.83 -3.82
C GLN A 145 9.62 -22.08 -2.77
N MET A 146 9.01 -21.67 -1.64
CA MET A 146 9.67 -20.91 -0.57
C MET A 146 10.55 -21.81 0.30
N GLU A 147 11.84 -21.49 0.41
CA GLU A 147 12.81 -22.29 1.15
C GLU A 147 12.80 -21.98 2.65
N LYS A 148 12.70 -20.70 3.02
CA LYS A 148 12.80 -20.20 4.40
C LYS A 148 11.44 -19.92 5.01
N ARG A 149 10.51 -20.87 4.87
CA ARG A 149 9.13 -20.77 5.37
C ARG A 149 8.94 -21.57 6.64
N VAL A 150 8.18 -21.03 7.59
CA VAL A 150 7.66 -21.83 8.72
C VAL A 150 6.49 -22.68 8.23
N GLU A 151 6.67 -24.00 8.24
CA GLU A 151 5.61 -24.93 7.82
C GLU A 151 4.36 -24.80 8.69
N LYS A 152 3.21 -24.61 8.05
CA LYS A 152 1.92 -24.45 8.71
C LYS A 152 0.78 -24.88 7.80
N LYS A 153 -0.24 -25.49 8.41
CA LYS A 153 -1.42 -26.01 7.73
C LYS A 153 -2.64 -25.17 8.11
N PHE A 154 -3.33 -24.66 7.09
CA PHE A 154 -4.62 -24.00 7.25
C PHE A 154 -5.54 -24.32 6.06
N ALA A 155 -6.84 -24.32 6.36
CA ALA A 155 -7.94 -24.49 5.42
C ALA A 155 -8.33 -23.14 4.80
N PRO A 156 -8.78 -23.12 3.53
CA PRO A 156 -9.35 -21.93 2.90
C PRO A 156 -10.72 -21.61 3.50
N MET A 157 -11.26 -20.43 3.22
CA MET A 157 -12.66 -20.13 3.50
C MET A 157 -13.61 -21.04 2.69
N GLU A 158 -14.89 -21.07 3.04
CA GLU A 158 -15.86 -21.97 2.41
C GLU A 158 -16.09 -21.67 0.92
N ASN A 159 -15.98 -20.40 0.52
CA ASN A 159 -16.14 -19.95 -0.86
C ASN A 159 -15.09 -20.58 -1.78
N GLU A 160 -15.54 -21.02 -2.96
CA GLU A 160 -14.67 -21.58 -4.00
C GLU A 160 -13.75 -20.51 -4.59
N GLY A 161 -14.31 -19.33 -4.87
CA GLY A 161 -13.66 -18.25 -5.61
C GLY A 161 -13.29 -18.65 -7.05
N SER A 162 -12.56 -17.79 -7.75
CA SER A 162 -12.08 -18.07 -9.10
C SER A 162 -10.67 -17.53 -9.34
N VAL A 163 -9.94 -18.15 -10.28
CA VAL A 163 -8.65 -17.68 -10.78
C VAL A 163 -8.73 -17.61 -12.30
N THR A 164 -8.56 -16.42 -12.87
CA THR A 164 -8.55 -16.19 -14.33
C THR A 164 -7.22 -15.59 -14.76
N ARG A 165 -6.71 -15.96 -15.94
CA ARG A 165 -5.46 -15.40 -16.49
C ARG A 165 -5.70 -14.68 -17.81
N TYR A 166 -5.05 -13.53 -17.97
CA TYR A 166 -5.00 -12.76 -19.21
C TYR A 166 -3.55 -12.46 -19.59
N GLY A 167 -3.25 -12.39 -20.89
CA GLY A 167 -1.90 -12.09 -21.37
C GLY A 167 -1.42 -10.68 -21.04
N ASP A 168 -2.34 -9.72 -20.94
CA ASP A 168 -2.06 -8.35 -20.50
C ASP A 168 -3.32 -7.77 -19.83
N ILE A 169 -3.14 -6.74 -19.00
CA ILE A 169 -4.26 -6.09 -18.30
C ILE A 169 -5.26 -5.44 -19.27
N ASN A 170 -4.83 -4.99 -20.45
CA ASN A 170 -5.71 -4.44 -21.48
C ASN A 170 -6.65 -5.51 -22.08
N ASN A 171 -6.40 -6.81 -21.85
CA ASN A 171 -7.30 -7.88 -22.28
C ASN A 171 -8.35 -8.23 -21.22
N VAL A 172 -8.28 -7.64 -20.02
CA VAL A 172 -9.28 -7.85 -18.99
C VAL A 172 -10.59 -7.16 -19.41
N PRO A 173 -11.73 -7.86 -19.41
CA PRO A 173 -13.00 -7.26 -19.77
C PRO A 173 -13.33 -6.02 -18.92
N VAL A 174 -13.80 -4.95 -19.57
CA VAL A 174 -14.16 -3.67 -18.92
C VAL A 174 -15.13 -3.82 -17.75
N GLY A 175 -15.94 -4.88 -17.76
CA GLY A 175 -16.85 -5.22 -16.66
C GLY A 175 -16.16 -5.44 -15.31
N TRP A 176 -14.88 -5.81 -15.27
CA TRP A 176 -14.11 -5.91 -14.02
C TRP A 176 -13.69 -4.56 -13.43
N PHE A 177 -13.70 -3.52 -14.27
CA PHE A 177 -13.37 -2.15 -13.90
C PHE A 177 -14.63 -1.26 -13.75
N ASN A 178 -15.82 -1.78 -14.07
CA ASN A 178 -17.03 -0.98 -14.13
C ASN A 178 -17.62 -0.68 -12.74
N HIS A 179 -18.06 0.57 -12.54
CA HIS A 179 -18.71 1.10 -11.34
C HIS A 179 -20.11 0.51 -11.07
N THR A 180 -20.72 -0.16 -12.06
CA THR A 180 -22.07 -0.75 -11.93
C THR A 180 -22.10 -2.05 -11.13
N ARG A 181 -20.95 -2.72 -10.92
CA ARG A 181 -20.89 -3.89 -10.02
C ARG A 181 -21.03 -3.42 -8.58
N ASP A 182 -21.67 -4.23 -7.74
CA ASP A 182 -21.70 -3.91 -6.31
C ASP A 182 -20.38 -4.24 -5.59
N GLU A 183 -19.55 -5.03 -6.26
CA GLU A 183 -18.30 -5.56 -5.74
C GLU A 183 -17.14 -4.58 -5.87
N SER A 184 -16.22 -4.64 -4.91
CA SER A 184 -14.96 -3.92 -4.93
C SER A 184 -13.92 -4.60 -5.83
N THR A 185 -13.18 -3.81 -6.61
CA THR A 185 -12.05 -4.29 -7.42
C THR A 185 -10.75 -3.60 -6.99
N MET A 186 -9.70 -4.37 -6.76
CA MET A 186 -8.36 -3.86 -6.45
C MET A 186 -7.37 -4.29 -7.52
N ILE A 187 -6.68 -3.33 -8.13
CA ILE A 187 -5.60 -3.54 -9.07
C ILE A 187 -4.27 -3.39 -8.32
N LEU A 188 -3.48 -4.46 -8.33
CA LEU A 188 -2.18 -4.55 -7.68
C LEU A 188 -1.07 -4.60 -8.73
N VAL A 189 -0.10 -3.71 -8.55
CA VAL A 189 1.11 -3.65 -9.38
C VAL A 189 2.36 -3.77 -8.51
N ARG A 190 3.45 -4.26 -9.09
CA ARG A 190 4.70 -4.44 -8.35
C ARG A 190 5.48 -3.14 -8.12
N ASP A 191 5.45 -2.22 -9.08
CA ASP A 191 6.20 -0.97 -9.04
C ASP A 191 5.39 0.26 -9.49
N ARG A 192 5.91 1.46 -9.19
CA ARG A 192 5.25 2.73 -9.49
C ARG A 192 5.25 3.08 -10.97
N TRP A 193 6.15 2.50 -11.77
CA TRP A 193 6.15 2.73 -13.21
C TRP A 193 4.91 2.06 -13.81
N ARG A 194 4.69 0.77 -13.51
CA ARG A 194 3.51 0.05 -14.00
C ARG A 194 2.21 0.67 -13.48
N MET A 195 2.22 1.17 -12.23
CA MET A 195 1.09 1.93 -11.68
C MET A 195 0.66 3.09 -12.58
N LYS A 196 1.61 3.87 -13.12
CA LYS A 196 1.31 5.00 -14.02
C LYS A 196 0.73 4.54 -15.35
N GLU A 197 1.17 3.40 -15.87
CA GLU A 197 0.61 2.84 -17.11
C GLU A 197 -0.83 2.35 -16.91
N VAL A 198 -1.10 1.66 -15.80
CA VAL A 198 -2.46 1.28 -15.41
C VAL A 198 -3.36 2.51 -15.26
N GLN A 199 -2.85 3.61 -14.68
CA GLN A 199 -3.62 4.86 -14.58
C GLN A 199 -3.99 5.44 -15.95
N LYS A 200 -3.06 5.43 -16.91
CA LYS A 200 -3.35 5.91 -18.28
C LYS A 200 -4.43 5.06 -18.93
N MET A 201 -4.38 3.74 -18.77
CA MET A 201 -5.41 2.82 -19.26
C MET A 201 -6.78 3.15 -18.64
N LEU A 202 -6.85 3.28 -17.31
CA LEU A 202 -8.11 3.63 -16.63
C LEU A 202 -8.65 5.00 -17.05
N HIS A 203 -7.78 5.97 -17.35
CA HIS A 203 -8.20 7.27 -17.89
C HIS A 203 -8.77 7.15 -19.30
N ALA A 204 -8.15 6.35 -20.16
CA ALA A 204 -8.62 6.13 -21.53
C ALA A 204 -9.98 5.41 -21.57
N GLU A 205 -10.24 4.52 -20.60
CA GLU A 205 -11.50 3.79 -20.45
C GLU A 205 -12.51 4.52 -19.55
N TYR A 206 -12.22 5.76 -19.13
CA TYR A 206 -13.08 6.59 -18.27
C TYR A 206 -13.49 5.93 -16.94
N VAL A 207 -12.65 5.02 -16.43
CA VAL A 207 -12.94 4.26 -15.22
C VAL A 207 -12.66 5.09 -13.97
N PRO A 208 -13.64 5.24 -13.06
CA PRO A 208 -13.39 5.81 -11.75
C PRO A 208 -12.53 4.92 -10.84
N TYR A 209 -11.45 5.46 -10.26
CA TYR A 209 -10.60 4.73 -9.33
C TYR A 209 -10.05 5.59 -8.17
N LEU A 210 -9.62 4.92 -7.10
CA LEU A 210 -8.87 5.49 -5.97
C LEU A 210 -7.43 4.99 -5.96
N MET A 211 -6.48 5.85 -5.56
CA MET A 211 -5.09 5.47 -5.34
C MET A 211 -4.60 5.99 -3.99
N ASN A 212 -4.18 5.10 -3.09
CA ASN A 212 -3.79 5.48 -1.72
C ASN A 212 -4.87 6.32 -0.98
N GLY A 213 -6.15 6.07 -1.26
CA GLY A 213 -7.27 6.83 -0.70
C GLY A 213 -7.58 8.16 -1.41
N ALA A 214 -6.86 8.51 -2.48
CA ALA A 214 -7.13 9.68 -3.32
C ALA A 214 -7.13 9.29 -4.81
N GLY A 215 -8.20 9.62 -5.53
CA GLY A 215 -8.31 9.39 -6.97
C GLY A 215 -8.20 10.68 -7.77
N PRO A 216 -8.30 10.60 -9.12
CA PRO A 216 -8.65 11.78 -9.92
C PRO A 216 -9.97 12.42 -9.47
N TYR A 217 -10.78 11.76 -8.63
CA TYR A 217 -12.03 12.27 -8.06
C TYR A 217 -11.87 13.06 -6.76
N GLU A 218 -10.70 12.94 -6.11
CA GLU A 218 -10.41 13.57 -4.81
C GLU A 218 -9.33 14.64 -4.98
N ASN A 219 -9.54 15.52 -5.95
CA ASN A 219 -8.68 16.66 -6.23
C ASN A 219 -9.50 17.95 -6.42
N LYS A 220 -8.82 19.09 -6.51
CA LYS A 220 -9.48 20.40 -6.60
C LYS A 220 -10.39 20.53 -7.84
N TRP A 221 -10.06 19.88 -8.95
CA TRP A 221 -10.85 19.95 -10.18
C TRP A 221 -12.13 19.14 -10.06
N ALA A 222 -12.05 17.89 -9.61
CA ALA A 222 -13.23 17.05 -9.40
C ALA A 222 -14.21 17.65 -8.38
N HIS A 223 -13.69 18.20 -7.26
CA HIS A 223 -14.52 18.92 -6.29
C HIS A 223 -15.20 20.16 -6.90
N ALA A 224 -14.49 20.92 -7.73
CA ALA A 224 -15.04 22.10 -8.40
C ALA A 224 -16.09 21.72 -9.47
N ILE A 225 -15.85 20.65 -10.24
CA ILE A 225 -16.81 20.16 -11.26
C ILE A 225 -18.10 19.69 -10.58
N ARG A 226 -18.00 18.89 -9.51
CA ARG A 226 -19.16 18.50 -8.69
C ARG A 226 -19.92 19.72 -8.17
N ALA A 227 -19.21 20.75 -7.72
CA ALA A 227 -19.81 21.98 -7.23
C ALA A 227 -20.56 22.74 -8.33
N VAL A 228 -19.98 22.89 -9.52
CA VAL A 228 -20.69 23.47 -10.68
C VAL A 228 -21.92 22.65 -11.01
N MET A 229 -21.79 21.32 -11.19
CA MET A 229 -22.92 20.43 -11.50
C MET A 229 -24.06 20.51 -10.46
N LYS A 230 -23.74 20.64 -9.17
CA LYS A 230 -24.75 20.90 -8.11
C LYS A 230 -25.47 22.22 -8.33
N LEU A 231 -24.74 23.31 -8.59
CA LEU A 231 -25.32 24.62 -8.87
C LEU A 231 -26.19 24.61 -10.14
N ASN A 232 -25.77 23.91 -11.20
CA ASN A 232 -26.57 23.73 -12.42
C ASN A 232 -27.90 23.02 -12.14
N ASN A 233 -27.92 22.09 -11.18
CA ASN A 233 -29.11 21.40 -10.73
C ASN A 233 -29.89 22.18 -9.64
N GLY A 234 -29.52 23.44 -9.37
CA GLY A 234 -30.17 24.28 -8.36
C GLY A 234 -29.90 23.88 -6.91
N SER A 235 -28.89 23.03 -6.66
CA SER A 235 -28.50 22.60 -5.32
C SER A 235 -27.49 23.55 -4.69
N ASP A 236 -27.55 23.70 -3.38
CA ASP A 236 -26.54 24.43 -2.60
C ASP A 236 -25.20 23.67 -2.56
N ILE A 237 -24.12 24.42 -2.37
CA ILE A 237 -22.76 23.89 -2.21
C ILE A 237 -22.21 24.19 -0.82
N THR A 238 -21.35 23.30 -0.33
CA THR A 238 -20.64 23.48 0.94
C THR A 238 -19.51 24.51 0.83
N GLU A 239 -19.00 24.99 1.96
CA GLU A 239 -17.84 25.89 1.99
C GLU A 239 -16.59 25.26 1.37
N ARG A 240 -16.40 23.94 1.56
CA ARG A 240 -15.29 23.20 0.94
C ARG A 240 -15.41 23.17 -0.59
N GLU A 241 -16.61 22.99 -1.11
CA GLU A 241 -16.90 23.02 -2.55
C GLU A 241 -16.74 24.44 -3.13
N ARG A 242 -17.16 25.47 -2.39
CA ARG A 242 -16.90 26.88 -2.75
C ARG A 242 -15.41 27.16 -2.83
N GLN A 243 -14.61 26.68 -1.87
CA GLN A 243 -13.16 26.83 -1.90
C GLN A 243 -12.54 26.10 -3.10
N ALA A 244 -13.09 24.95 -3.51
CA ALA A 244 -12.65 24.26 -4.72
C ALA A 244 -12.93 25.10 -5.99
N LEU A 245 -14.10 25.75 -6.09
CA LEU A 245 -14.41 26.70 -7.17
C LEU A 245 -13.42 27.87 -7.21
N ILE A 246 -13.04 28.43 -6.06
CA ILE A 246 -12.03 29.50 -5.99
C ILE A 246 -10.68 29.02 -6.54
N ASN A 247 -10.26 27.82 -6.15
CA ASN A 247 -8.92 27.28 -6.45
C ASN A 247 -8.77 26.70 -7.87
N ALA A 248 -9.88 26.36 -8.53
CA ALA A 248 -9.91 25.73 -9.84
C ALA A 248 -10.66 26.54 -10.91
N GLY A 249 -11.35 27.60 -10.52
CA GLY A 249 -12.08 28.50 -11.41
C GLY A 249 -11.16 29.31 -12.33
N ASN A 250 -11.72 29.78 -13.44
CA ASN A 250 -11.12 30.90 -14.18
C ASN A 250 -11.30 32.22 -13.41
N ALA A 251 -10.68 33.30 -13.89
CA ALA A 251 -10.67 34.59 -13.19
C ALA A 251 -12.07 35.07 -12.75
N THR A 252 -13.08 34.89 -13.60
CA THR A 252 -14.47 35.25 -13.31
C THR A 252 -15.06 34.34 -12.23
N THR A 253 -14.99 33.03 -12.42
CA THR A 253 -15.56 32.04 -11.48
C THR A 253 -14.92 32.12 -10.11
N SER A 254 -13.59 32.29 -10.02
CA SER A 254 -12.90 32.42 -8.74
C SER A 254 -13.34 33.67 -7.99
N LYS A 255 -13.51 34.80 -8.69
CA LYS A 255 -14.03 36.04 -8.10
C LYS A 255 -15.46 35.86 -7.62
N ASP A 256 -16.33 35.30 -8.46
CA ASP A 256 -17.74 35.09 -8.14
C ASP A 256 -17.94 34.15 -6.96
N ALA A 257 -17.17 33.05 -6.88
CA ALA A 257 -17.20 32.14 -5.73
C ALA A 257 -16.69 32.80 -4.43
N ASN A 258 -15.66 33.65 -4.53
CA ASN A 258 -15.13 34.40 -3.38
C ASN A 258 -16.15 35.41 -2.84
N ASP A 259 -16.82 36.13 -3.74
CA ASP A 259 -17.88 37.12 -3.45
C ASP A 259 -19.24 36.48 -3.12
N LYS A 260 -19.32 35.14 -3.07
CA LYS A 260 -20.57 34.35 -2.84
C LYS A 260 -21.66 34.60 -3.90
N ARG A 261 -21.29 35.02 -5.11
CA ARG A 261 -22.18 35.19 -6.25
C ARG A 261 -22.23 33.89 -7.06
N LEU A 262 -23.01 32.91 -6.59
CA LEU A 262 -23.01 31.56 -7.17
C LEU A 262 -23.95 31.38 -8.38
N LEU A 263 -24.98 32.22 -8.51
CA LEU A 263 -25.97 32.12 -9.59
C LEU A 263 -25.35 32.14 -11.00
N PRO A 264 -24.39 33.03 -11.34
CA PRO A 264 -23.76 33.04 -12.67
C PRO A 264 -22.86 31.83 -12.95
N ILE A 265 -22.44 31.11 -11.90
CA ILE A 265 -21.65 29.89 -12.04
C ILE A 265 -22.58 28.73 -12.44
N GLY A 266 -23.74 28.59 -11.78
CA GLY A 266 -24.71 27.53 -12.08
C GLY A 266 -25.40 27.63 -13.44
N THR A 267 -25.31 28.77 -14.14
CA THR A 267 -25.88 28.94 -15.49
C THR A 267 -24.94 28.53 -16.63
N ARG A 268 -23.71 28.12 -16.32
CA ARG A 268 -22.67 27.80 -17.31
C ARG A 268 -22.25 26.35 -17.18
N ASN A 269 -21.66 25.80 -18.24
CA ASN A 269 -21.04 24.48 -18.16
C ASN A 269 -19.75 24.57 -17.34
N TRP A 270 -19.34 23.46 -16.72
CA TRP A 270 -18.13 23.46 -15.89
C TRP A 270 -16.87 23.78 -16.71
N GLN A 271 -16.84 23.42 -18.00
CA GLN A 271 -15.76 23.72 -18.94
C GLN A 271 -15.56 25.24 -19.13
N ASP A 272 -16.63 26.02 -19.03
CA ASP A 272 -16.61 27.49 -19.14
C ASP A 272 -16.33 28.17 -17.79
N CYS A 273 -16.43 27.41 -16.70
CA CYS A 273 -16.23 27.92 -15.35
C CYS A 273 -14.81 27.67 -14.84
N LEU A 274 -14.18 26.56 -15.23
CA LEU A 274 -13.01 26.00 -14.56
C LEU A 274 -11.77 25.92 -15.47
N VAL A 275 -10.59 26.02 -14.87
CA VAL A 275 -9.29 25.81 -15.53
C VAL A 275 -8.84 24.36 -15.27
N VAL A 276 -9.38 23.45 -16.06
CA VAL A 276 -9.04 22.01 -16.01
C VAL A 276 -7.99 21.67 -17.08
N PRO A 277 -6.89 20.98 -16.72
CA PRO A 277 -5.90 20.50 -17.68
C PRO A 277 -6.55 19.69 -18.81
N ALA A 278 -6.08 19.87 -20.05
CA ALA A 278 -6.68 19.24 -21.23
C ALA A 278 -6.81 17.71 -21.08
N TYR A 279 -5.78 17.04 -20.58
CA TYR A 279 -5.75 15.59 -20.39
C TYR A 279 -6.78 15.05 -19.36
N LEU A 280 -7.39 15.93 -18.54
CA LEU A 280 -8.45 15.57 -17.60
C LEU A 280 -9.85 15.94 -18.09
N ARG A 281 -9.98 16.76 -19.15
CA ARG A 281 -11.30 17.22 -19.59
C ARG A 281 -12.12 16.07 -20.13
N ASP A 282 -11.56 15.32 -21.08
CA ASP A 282 -12.21 14.17 -21.70
C ASP A 282 -12.57 13.10 -20.64
N PHE A 283 -11.70 12.95 -19.63
CA PHE A 283 -11.96 12.06 -18.50
C PHE A 283 -13.20 12.47 -17.71
N TYR A 284 -13.28 13.73 -17.24
CA TYR A 284 -14.41 14.18 -16.41
C TYR A 284 -15.70 14.40 -17.19
N GLU A 285 -15.64 14.53 -18.51
CA GLU A 285 -16.83 14.62 -19.36
C GLU A 285 -17.59 13.29 -19.42
N ASN A 286 -16.85 12.17 -19.41
CA ASN A 286 -17.44 10.83 -19.54
C ASN A 286 -17.51 10.07 -18.21
N ALA A 287 -16.71 10.47 -17.22
CA ALA A 287 -16.70 9.85 -15.90
C ALA A 287 -17.91 10.26 -15.06
N ASP A 288 -18.51 9.28 -14.38
CA ASP A 288 -19.45 9.56 -13.29
C ASP A 288 -18.68 10.02 -12.04
N LEU A 289 -18.69 11.34 -11.81
CA LEU A 289 -18.06 11.96 -10.65
C LEU A 289 -18.84 11.77 -9.34
N PHE A 290 -20.10 11.35 -9.38
CA PHE A 290 -20.97 11.26 -8.20
C PHE A 290 -21.00 9.86 -7.58
N SER A 291 -20.68 8.81 -8.35
CA SER A 291 -20.53 7.48 -7.78
C SER A 291 -19.24 7.35 -6.95
N ASN A 292 -19.33 6.50 -5.92
CA ASN A 292 -18.15 6.11 -5.16
C ASN A 292 -17.31 5.16 -6.02
N PRO A 293 -16.02 5.48 -6.29
CA PRO A 293 -15.19 4.59 -7.09
C PRO A 293 -15.01 3.25 -6.37
N LYS A 294 -15.34 2.15 -7.06
CA LYS A 294 -15.17 0.78 -6.55
C LYS A 294 -13.85 0.13 -6.95
N VAL A 295 -13.12 0.79 -7.85
CA VAL A 295 -11.79 0.37 -8.28
C VAL A 295 -10.73 1.07 -7.42
N THR A 296 -9.80 0.32 -6.86
CA THR A 296 -8.63 0.85 -6.17
C THR A 296 -7.36 0.39 -6.87
N VAL A 297 -6.41 1.28 -7.09
CA VAL A 297 -5.08 0.96 -7.64
C VAL A 297 -4.04 1.15 -6.53
N SER A 298 -3.21 0.14 -6.31
CA SER A 298 -2.15 0.19 -5.30
C SER A 298 -0.94 -0.62 -5.74
N THR A 299 0.23 -0.31 -5.17
CA THR A 299 1.31 -1.28 -5.18
C THR A 299 0.96 -2.45 -4.25
N ILE A 300 1.53 -3.63 -4.49
CA ILE A 300 1.34 -4.81 -3.62
C ILE A 300 1.69 -4.48 -2.16
N HIS A 301 2.82 -3.77 -1.95
CA HIS A 301 3.25 -3.31 -0.62
C HIS A 301 2.24 -2.37 0.03
N GLY A 302 1.67 -1.42 -0.74
CA GLY A 302 0.68 -0.47 -0.22
C GLY A 302 -0.69 -1.10 0.05
N ALA A 303 -0.94 -2.31 -0.43
CA ALA A 303 -2.17 -3.06 -0.23
C ALA A 303 -2.09 -4.09 0.89
N LYS A 304 -0.94 -4.21 1.58
CA LYS A 304 -0.84 -5.10 2.75
C LYS A 304 -1.88 -4.69 3.80
N GLY A 305 -2.57 -5.70 4.35
CA GLY A 305 -3.67 -5.49 5.30
C GLY A 305 -5.02 -5.10 4.69
N ARG A 306 -5.13 -4.91 3.36
CA ARG A 306 -6.39 -4.64 2.67
C ARG A 306 -6.93 -5.89 1.97
N GLU A 307 -8.17 -5.84 1.51
CA GLU A 307 -8.81 -6.90 0.74
C GLU A 307 -9.88 -6.32 -0.19
N ALA A 308 -10.23 -7.06 -1.24
CA ALA A 308 -11.32 -6.72 -2.16
C ALA A 308 -12.00 -7.98 -2.68
N ASP A 309 -13.24 -7.83 -3.15
CA ASP A 309 -14.01 -8.93 -3.74
C ASP A 309 -13.28 -9.48 -4.97
N ASN A 310 -12.79 -8.57 -5.81
CA ASN A 310 -12.05 -8.86 -7.02
C ASN A 310 -10.64 -8.26 -6.92
N VAL A 311 -9.61 -9.06 -7.22
CA VAL A 311 -8.23 -8.57 -7.28
C VAL A 311 -7.63 -8.89 -8.63
N ILE A 312 -7.12 -7.85 -9.28
CA ILE A 312 -6.37 -7.92 -10.52
C ILE A 312 -4.90 -7.73 -10.15
N VAL A 313 -4.07 -8.75 -10.34
CA VAL A 313 -2.62 -8.65 -10.13
C VAL A 313 -1.96 -8.52 -11.50
N ASP A 314 -1.38 -7.35 -11.76
CA ASP A 314 -0.55 -7.14 -12.94
C ASP A 314 0.89 -7.60 -12.64
N LEU A 315 1.25 -8.71 -13.28
CA LEU A 315 2.51 -9.39 -13.15
C LEU A 315 3.63 -8.74 -13.97
N THR A 316 3.32 -7.69 -14.73
CA THR A 316 4.32 -6.93 -15.50
C THR A 316 5.24 -6.18 -14.55
N VAL A 317 6.54 -6.48 -14.61
CA VAL A 317 7.57 -5.88 -13.77
C VAL A 317 8.61 -5.14 -14.62
N SER A 318 9.27 -4.14 -14.04
CA SER A 318 10.44 -3.52 -14.66
C SER A 318 11.66 -4.44 -14.63
N ALA A 319 12.60 -4.25 -15.57
CA ALA A 319 13.85 -5.03 -15.62
C ALA A 319 14.66 -5.01 -14.30
N LYS A 320 14.55 -3.91 -13.53
CA LYS A 320 15.17 -3.80 -12.20
C LYS A 320 14.53 -4.75 -11.18
N VAL A 321 13.22 -4.93 -11.24
CA VAL A 321 12.52 -5.86 -10.35
C VAL A 321 12.85 -7.29 -10.77
N GLU A 322 12.82 -7.57 -12.07
CA GLU A 322 13.18 -8.87 -12.64
C GLU A 322 14.58 -9.34 -12.21
N SER A 323 15.58 -8.45 -12.27
CA SER A 323 16.92 -8.79 -11.77
C SER A 323 16.96 -9.01 -10.25
N GLY A 324 16.10 -8.34 -9.50
CA GLY A 324 15.94 -8.51 -8.05
C GLY A 324 15.34 -9.87 -7.65
N ILE A 325 14.48 -10.46 -8.49
CA ILE A 325 13.87 -11.78 -8.23
C ILE A 325 14.94 -12.85 -8.03
N TYR A 326 16.04 -12.77 -8.79
CA TYR A 326 17.14 -13.74 -8.71
C TYR A 326 18.05 -13.52 -7.49
N LEU A 327 18.01 -12.34 -6.86
CA LEU A 327 18.82 -12.04 -5.68
C LEU A 327 18.16 -12.57 -4.40
N ASP A 328 16.84 -12.41 -4.28
CA ASP A 328 16.07 -12.92 -3.15
C ASP A 328 14.69 -13.42 -3.60
N ARG A 329 14.67 -14.70 -3.98
CA ARG A 329 13.48 -15.36 -4.53
C ARG A 329 12.36 -15.51 -3.51
N ASP A 330 12.68 -15.81 -2.26
CA ASP A 330 11.68 -15.99 -1.20
C ASP A 330 10.97 -14.66 -0.90
N ALA A 331 11.70 -13.54 -0.87
CA ALA A 331 11.11 -12.23 -0.70
C ALA A 331 10.09 -11.91 -1.81
N GLU A 332 10.39 -12.22 -3.08
CA GLU A 332 9.43 -11.98 -4.16
C GLU A 332 8.24 -12.96 -4.13
N LEU A 333 8.46 -14.22 -3.73
CA LEU A 333 7.38 -15.18 -3.50
C LEU A 333 6.41 -14.68 -2.40
N ARG A 334 6.91 -14.10 -1.30
CA ARG A 334 6.07 -13.45 -0.27
C ARG A 334 5.27 -12.28 -0.83
N VAL A 335 5.88 -11.46 -1.70
CA VAL A 335 5.15 -10.37 -2.40
C VAL A 335 4.02 -10.93 -3.26
N MET A 336 4.26 -11.99 -4.03
CA MET A 336 3.22 -12.65 -4.82
C MET A 336 2.13 -13.27 -3.93
N TYR A 337 2.51 -13.89 -2.81
CA TYR A 337 1.56 -14.46 -1.85
C TYR A 337 0.63 -13.40 -1.27
N VAL A 338 1.21 -12.27 -0.83
CA VAL A 338 0.44 -11.10 -0.37
C VAL A 338 -0.51 -10.63 -1.47
N ALA A 339 -0.05 -10.49 -2.71
CA ALA A 339 -0.88 -10.00 -3.81
C ALA A 339 -2.12 -10.88 -4.07
N ILE A 340 -1.92 -12.19 -4.25
CA ILE A 340 -3.02 -13.09 -4.63
C ILE A 340 -4.02 -13.31 -3.48
N THR A 341 -3.55 -13.29 -2.23
CA THR A 341 -4.40 -13.51 -1.05
C THR A 341 -5.20 -12.28 -0.63
N ARG A 342 -5.16 -11.17 -1.40
CA ARG A 342 -6.06 -10.03 -1.20
C ARG A 342 -7.47 -10.28 -1.75
N ALA A 343 -7.64 -11.29 -2.62
CA ALA A 343 -8.94 -11.62 -3.22
C ALA A 343 -9.85 -12.37 -2.24
N ARG A 344 -11.07 -11.88 -2.07
CA ARG A 344 -12.14 -12.57 -1.33
C ARG A 344 -13.01 -13.46 -2.22
N ASN A 345 -13.14 -13.13 -3.51
CA ASN A 345 -13.92 -13.91 -4.46
C ASN A 345 -13.11 -14.26 -5.72
N ASN A 346 -12.67 -13.25 -6.48
CA ASN A 346 -12.10 -13.47 -7.80
C ASN A 346 -10.67 -12.93 -7.88
N LEU A 347 -9.75 -13.78 -8.33
CA LEU A 347 -8.38 -13.42 -8.65
C LEU A 347 -8.19 -13.41 -10.17
N ILE A 348 -7.71 -12.29 -10.69
CA ILE A 348 -7.35 -12.13 -12.09
C ILE A 348 -5.86 -11.86 -12.16
N LEU A 349 -5.12 -12.70 -12.89
CA LEU A 349 -3.69 -12.51 -13.14
C LEU A 349 -3.48 -12.00 -14.56
N CYS A 350 -2.70 -10.93 -14.70
CA CYS A 350 -2.43 -10.30 -15.99
C CYS A 350 -0.92 -10.31 -16.26
N GLY A 351 -0.52 -10.75 -17.44
CA GLY A 351 0.90 -10.88 -17.79
C GLY A 351 1.51 -12.19 -17.33
N ASN A 352 2.82 -12.32 -17.57
CA ASN A 352 3.60 -13.48 -17.18
C ASN A 352 4.61 -13.09 -16.11
N ASN A 353 4.68 -13.87 -15.03
CA ASN A 353 5.78 -13.83 -14.07
C ASN A 353 6.34 -15.25 -13.97
N PRO A 354 7.67 -15.43 -14.06
CA PRO A 354 8.29 -16.76 -14.01
C PRO A 354 8.03 -17.53 -12.71
N LEU A 355 7.55 -16.87 -11.65
CA LEU A 355 7.23 -17.49 -10.37
C LEU A 355 5.79 -18.05 -10.29
N LEU A 356 4.88 -17.72 -11.22
CA LEU A 356 3.42 -17.94 -11.09
C LEU A 356 2.72 -18.72 -12.19
#